data_AF-A0A367KS29-F1
#
_entry.id   AF-A0A367KS29-F1
#
_cell.length_a   1.000
_cell.length_b   1.000
_cell.length_c   1.000
_cell.angle_alpha   90.00
_cell.angle_beta   90.00
_cell.angle_gamma   90.00
#
_symmetry.space_group_name_H-M   'P 1'
#
loop_
_entity.id
_entity.type
_entity.pdbx_description
1 polymer ?
#
loop_
_entity_poly.entity_id
_entity_poly.type
_entity_poly.pdbx_seq_one_letter_code
_entity_poly.pdbx_strand_id
1 'polypeptide(L)'
;MDGLLTKSRKGAAHIGLLVVAATNRIDAIDPAVLRPGRFDEHIYIPLPDENQRYATIQGISAKMPIDIDHHQRTELVQKTANWSGAQLNNLFREAAMASLRESVNNTKIEYSHILSSL
;
A
#
# COMPACT_ATOMS: atom_id res chain seq x y z
N MET A 1 -11.57 22.04 -23.84
CA MET A 1 -10.16 22.43 -23.64
C MET A 1 -9.41 21.13 -23.56
N ASP A 2 -8.50 20.86 -24.49
CA ASP A 2 -7.72 19.63 -24.53
C ASP A 2 -6.84 19.58 -23.27
N GLY A 3 -7.28 18.85 -22.25
CA GLY A 3 -6.61 18.71 -20.94
C GLY A 3 -5.21 18.10 -21.00
N LEU A 4 -4.70 17.83 -22.19
CA LEU A 4 -3.39 17.26 -22.47
C LEU A 4 -2.39 18.26 -23.06
N LEU A 5 -2.81 19.46 -23.46
CA LEU A 5 -1.92 20.40 -24.13
C LEU A 5 -2.18 21.84 -23.68
N THR A 6 -1.44 22.27 -22.66
CA THR A 6 -1.15 23.69 -22.48
C THR A 6 -0.56 24.20 -23.81
N LYS A 7 -1.27 25.08 -24.52
CA LYS A 7 -0.80 25.65 -25.80
C LYS A 7 0.54 26.35 -25.56
N SER A 8 1.61 25.67 -25.90
CA SER A 8 2.98 26.17 -25.83
C SER A 8 3.13 27.39 -26.76
N ARG A 9 3.81 28.43 -26.27
CA ARG A 9 4.26 29.55 -27.10
C ARG A 9 5.13 28.99 -28.24
N LYS A 10 4.90 29.46 -29.48
CA LYS A 10 5.73 29.13 -30.66
C LYS A 10 7.21 29.23 -30.30
N GLY A 11 7.92 28.09 -30.25
CA GLY A 11 9.36 28.01 -30.00
C GLY A 11 9.80 27.17 -28.78
N ALA A 12 8.88 26.77 -27.90
CA ALA A 12 9.23 25.91 -26.75
C ALA A 12 8.88 24.43 -27.03
N ALA A 13 9.84 23.53 -26.73
CA ALA A 13 9.69 22.08 -26.85
C ALA A 13 8.38 21.58 -26.22
N HIS A 14 7.70 20.64 -26.87
CA HIS A 14 6.51 20.00 -26.32
C HIS A 14 6.89 19.23 -25.04
N ILE A 15 6.53 19.76 -23.88
CA ILE A 15 6.65 19.04 -22.60
C ILE A 15 5.32 18.33 -22.38
N GLY A 16 5.31 17.01 -22.54
CA GLY A 16 4.19 16.18 -22.08
C GLY A 16 4.26 16.06 -20.56
N LEU A 17 3.25 16.59 -19.85
CA LEU A 17 3.15 16.53 -18.40
C LEU A 17 1.97 15.65 -18.00
N LEU A 18 2.23 14.62 -17.19
CA LEU A 18 1.21 13.83 -16.51
C LEU A 18 1.17 14.25 -15.03
N VAL A 19 -0.02 14.55 -14.53
CA VAL A 19 -0.23 14.90 -13.11
C VAL A 19 -1.06 13.80 -12.46
N VAL A 20 -0.56 13.26 -11.34
CA VAL A 20 -1.28 12.28 -10.51
C VAL A 20 -1.44 12.87 -9.11
N ALA A 21 -2.66 12.81 -8.57
CA ALA A 21 -2.98 13.23 -7.23
C ALA A 21 -3.66 12.09 -6.46
N ALA A 22 -3.53 12.08 -5.14
CA ALA A 22 -4.17 11.12 -4.25
C ALA A 22 -4.88 11.84 -3.11
N THR A 23 -6.09 11.39 -2.77
CA THR A 23 -6.88 11.92 -1.64
C THR A 23 -7.64 10.78 -0.95
N ASN A 24 -7.79 10.87 0.37
CA ASN A 24 -8.70 9.99 1.13
C ASN A 24 -10.13 10.55 1.18
N ARG A 25 -10.36 11.76 0.69
CA ARG A 25 -11.63 12.49 0.76
C ARG A 25 -11.90 13.23 -0.55
N ILE A 26 -12.48 12.52 -1.52
CA ILE A 26 -12.84 13.11 -2.83
C ILE A 26 -13.98 14.13 -2.68
N ASP A 27 -14.85 13.93 -1.69
CA ASP A 27 -15.96 14.82 -1.30
C ASP A 27 -15.50 16.21 -0.84
N ALA A 28 -14.29 16.30 -0.31
CA ALA A 28 -13.73 17.55 0.22
C ALA A 28 -12.97 18.37 -0.85
N ILE A 29 -12.82 17.84 -2.07
CA ILE A 29 -12.14 18.54 -3.16
C ILE A 29 -13.10 19.52 -3.82
N ASP A 30 -12.59 20.70 -4.20
CA ASP A 30 -13.34 21.68 -4.99
C ASP A 30 -13.84 21.01 -6.29
N PRO A 31 -15.17 20.96 -6.53
CA PRO A 31 -15.74 20.38 -7.74
C PRO A 31 -15.21 20.99 -9.04
N ALA A 32 -14.67 22.21 -9.02
CA ALA A 32 -14.01 22.80 -10.18
C ALA A 32 -12.79 21.99 -10.63
N VAL A 33 -12.04 21.38 -9.72
CA VAL A 33 -10.81 20.64 -10.00
C VAL A 33 -11.09 19.28 -10.65
N LEU A 34 -12.29 18.72 -10.45
CA LEU A 34 -12.75 17.43 -10.97
C LEU A 34 -13.45 17.52 -12.33
N ARG A 35 -13.55 18.73 -12.92
CA ARG A 35 -14.19 18.92 -14.23
C ARG A 35 -13.27 18.46 -15.36
N PRO A 36 -13.82 18.02 -16.50
CA PRO A 36 -13.03 17.62 -17.66
C PRO A 36 -11.97 18.65 -18.08
N GLY A 37 -10.76 18.17 -18.39
CA GLY A 37 -9.56 18.95 -18.69
C GLY A 37 -8.61 19.19 -17.51
N ARG A 38 -8.83 18.57 -16.35
CA ARG A 38 -8.06 18.68 -15.09
C ARG A 38 -7.76 17.29 -14.54
N PHE A 39 -8.33 16.92 -13.38
CA PHE A 39 -8.29 15.54 -12.89
C PHE A 39 -9.52 14.80 -13.40
N ASP A 40 -9.41 14.31 -14.63
CA ASP A 40 -10.54 13.73 -15.36
C ASP A 40 -10.75 12.26 -14.98
N GLU A 41 -9.63 11.56 -14.77
CA GLU A 41 -9.60 10.14 -14.40
C GLU A 41 -9.60 9.99 -12.88
N HIS A 42 -10.64 9.33 -12.36
CA HIS A 42 -10.79 9.04 -10.94
C HIS A 42 -10.66 7.54 -10.70
N ILE A 43 -9.54 7.12 -10.11
CA ILE A 43 -9.28 5.72 -9.80
C ILE A 43 -9.51 5.50 -8.31
N TYR A 44 -10.55 4.73 -7.98
CA TYR A 44 -10.80 4.30 -6.60
C TYR A 44 -9.90 3.10 -6.24
N ILE A 45 -9.20 3.22 -5.12
CA ILE A 45 -8.35 2.15 -4.58
C ILE A 45 -9.07 1.56 -3.37
N PRO A 46 -9.71 0.38 -3.49
CA PRO A 46 -10.35 -0.28 -2.36
C PRO A 46 -9.31 -0.87 -1.39
N LEU A 47 -9.79 -1.34 -0.23
CA LEU A 47 -9.02 -2.23 0.62
C LEU A 47 -8.65 -3.51 -0.14
N PRO A 48 -7.48 -4.12 0.14
CA PRO A 48 -7.02 -5.28 -0.59
C PRO A 48 -7.91 -6.51 -0.32
N ASP A 49 -8.21 -7.24 -1.39
CA ASP A 49 -8.85 -8.56 -1.29
C ASP A 49 -7.93 -9.62 -0.67
N GLU A 50 -8.42 -10.84 -0.49
CA GLU A 50 -7.65 -11.94 0.11
C GLU A 50 -6.36 -12.26 -0.66
N ASN A 51 -6.42 -12.29 -2.00
CA ASN A 51 -5.28 -12.61 -2.85
C ASN A 51 -4.23 -11.48 -2.81
N GLN A 52 -4.69 -10.24 -2.81
CA GLN A 52 -3.85 -9.05 -2.67
C GLN A 52 -3.20 -8.98 -1.29
N ARG A 53 -3.92 -9.32 -0.21
CA ARG A 53 -3.34 -9.45 1.13
C ARG A 53 -2.31 -10.58 1.18
N TYR A 54 -2.59 -11.73 0.57
CA TYR A 54 -1.62 -12.84 0.47
C TYR A 54 -0.33 -12.39 -0.22
N ALA A 55 -0.44 -11.74 -1.38
CA ALA A 55 0.70 -11.22 -2.13
C ALA A 55 1.46 -10.12 -1.35
N THR A 56 0.73 -9.26 -0.63
CA THR A 56 1.32 -8.24 0.25
C THR A 56 2.12 -8.88 1.37
N ILE A 57 1.54 -9.86 2.08
CA ILE A 57 2.24 -10.60 3.14
C ILE A 57 3.47 -11.30 2.58
N GLN A 58 3.36 -11.94 1.41
CA GLN A 58 4.49 -12.57 0.74
C GLN A 58 5.61 -11.56 0.46
N GLY A 59 5.28 -10.40 -0.11
CA GLY A 59 6.25 -9.33 -0.40
C GLY A 59 6.89 -8.71 0.85
N ILE A 60 6.16 -8.62 1.96
CA ILE A 60 6.69 -8.17 3.25
C ILE A 60 7.64 -9.23 3.83
N SER A 61 7.21 -10.50 3.85
CA SER A 61 8.01 -11.61 4.37
C SER A 61 9.31 -11.83 3.60
N ALA A 62 9.37 -11.47 2.31
CA ALA A 62 10.59 -11.54 1.52
C ALA A 62 11.65 -10.49 1.88
N LYS A 63 11.30 -9.41 2.60
CA LYS A 63 12.19 -8.29 2.94
C LYS A 63 12.76 -8.35 4.35
N MET A 64 12.30 -9.30 5.15
CA MET A 64 12.67 -9.48 6.56
C MET A 64 12.95 -10.96 6.83
N PRO A 65 13.70 -11.33 7.87
CA PRO A 65 13.99 -12.73 8.17
C PRO A 65 12.79 -13.41 8.84
N ILE A 66 11.63 -13.39 8.18
CA ILE A 66 10.40 -14.03 8.63
C ILE A 66 10.34 -15.45 8.08
N ASP A 67 10.15 -16.42 8.96
CA ASP A 67 10.03 -17.82 8.58
C ASP A 67 8.57 -18.25 8.76
N ILE A 68 7.75 -18.05 7.70
CA ILE A 68 6.36 -18.53 7.67
C ILE A 68 6.09 -19.37 6.43
N ASP A 69 5.38 -20.47 6.63
CA ASP A 69 4.98 -21.38 5.56
C ASP A 69 3.71 -20.90 4.81
N HIS A 70 3.30 -21.67 3.80
CA HIS A 70 2.10 -21.36 3.02
C HIS A 70 0.82 -21.40 3.88
N HIS A 71 0.70 -22.36 4.79
CA HIS A 71 -0.49 -22.51 5.63
C HIS A 71 -0.63 -21.33 6.60
N GLN A 72 0.45 -20.96 7.28
CA GLN A 72 0.53 -19.81 8.18
C GLN A 72 0.21 -18.51 7.45
N ARG A 73 0.70 -18.34 6.20
CA ARG A 73 0.37 -17.17 5.39
C ARG A 73 -1.13 -17.10 5.08
N THR A 74 -1.73 -18.21 4.67
CA THR A 74 -3.18 -18.29 4.43
C THR A 74 -3.97 -17.98 5.70
N GLU A 75 -3.54 -18.48 6.85
CA GLU A 75 -4.16 -18.18 8.14
C GLU A 75 -4.11 -16.67 8.47
N LEU A 76 -2.98 -16.01 8.23
CA LEU A 76 -2.85 -14.56 8.41
C LEU A 76 -3.81 -13.78 7.52
N VAL A 77 -4.01 -14.21 6.26
CA VAL A 77 -4.97 -13.55 5.34
C VAL A 77 -6.40 -13.61 5.87
N GLN A 78 -6.77 -14.74 6.50
CA GLN A 78 -8.09 -14.93 7.12
C GLN A 78 -8.25 -14.06 8.37
N LYS A 79 -7.21 -13.94 9.21
CA LYS A 79 -7.24 -13.12 10.43
C LYS A 79 -7.18 -11.61 10.16
N THR A 80 -6.72 -11.19 8.98
CA THR A 80 -6.52 -9.78 8.61
C THR A 80 -7.56 -9.27 7.62
N ALA A 81 -8.79 -9.78 7.71
CA ALA A 81 -9.91 -9.32 6.89
C ALA A 81 -10.10 -7.80 7.02
N ASN A 82 -10.30 -7.12 5.88
CA ASN A 82 -10.44 -5.66 5.78
C ASN A 82 -9.23 -4.84 6.24
N TRP A 83 -8.04 -5.43 6.37
CA TRP A 83 -6.84 -4.68 6.69
C TRP A 83 -6.23 -4.04 5.45
N SER A 84 -5.75 -2.81 5.61
CA SER A 84 -4.93 -2.12 4.61
C SER A 84 -3.50 -2.68 4.56
N GLY A 85 -2.80 -2.42 3.47
CA GLY A 85 -1.37 -2.74 3.36
C GLY A 85 -0.50 -2.07 4.43
N ALA A 86 -0.92 -0.91 4.95
CA ALA A 86 -0.23 -0.24 6.06
C ALA A 86 -0.39 -1.01 7.38
N GLN A 87 -1.59 -1.52 7.69
CA GLN A 87 -1.82 -2.35 8.87
C GLN A 87 -1.03 -3.66 8.80
N LEU A 88 -1.01 -4.31 7.62
CA LEU A 88 -0.19 -5.50 7.40
C LEU A 88 1.31 -5.20 7.64
N ASN A 89 1.85 -4.12 7.07
CA ASN A 89 3.23 -3.71 7.33
C ASN A 89 3.50 -3.47 8.83
N ASN A 90 2.55 -2.84 9.52
CA ASN A 90 2.70 -2.56 10.94
C ASN A 90 2.72 -3.84 11.79
N LEU A 91 1.89 -4.83 11.46
CA LEU A 91 1.89 -6.13 12.12
C LEU A 91 3.27 -6.79 12.08
N PHE A 92 3.90 -6.87 10.91
CA PHE A 92 5.22 -7.47 10.79
C PHE A 92 6.32 -6.65 11.47
N ARG A 93 6.17 -5.32 11.51
CA ARG A 93 7.06 -4.45 12.27
C ARG A 93 6.95 -4.71 13.77
N GLU A 94 5.74 -4.83 14.31
CA GLU A 94 5.53 -5.17 15.72
C GLU A 94 6.04 -6.58 16.04
N ALA A 95 5.85 -7.54 15.14
CA ALA A 95 6.42 -8.88 15.28
C ALA A 95 7.95 -8.86 15.34
N ALA A 96 8.60 -8.03 14.51
CA ALA A 96 10.05 -7.83 14.57
C ALA A 96 10.48 -7.24 15.92
N MET A 97 9.74 -6.25 16.43
CA MET A 97 10.01 -5.66 17.75
C MET A 97 9.78 -6.67 18.88
N ALA A 98 8.74 -7.51 18.79
CA ALA A 98 8.47 -8.58 19.75
C ALA A 98 9.64 -9.58 19.80
N SER A 99 10.14 -10.02 18.64
CA SER A 99 11.32 -10.89 18.55
C SER A 99 12.56 -10.26 19.19
N LEU A 100 12.81 -8.97 18.96
CA LEU A 100 13.97 -8.28 19.55
C LEU A 100 13.83 -8.06 21.06
N ARG A 101 12.61 -7.85 21.56
CA ARG A 101 12.33 -7.74 23.00
C ARG A 101 12.52 -9.07 23.71
N GLU A 102 12.21 -10.18 23.05
CA GLU A 102 12.46 -11.52 23.58
C GLU A 102 13.97 -11.80 23.68
N SER A 103 14.71 -11.56 22.59
CA SER A 103 16.16 -11.71 22.57
C SER A 103 16.78 -10.90 21.45
N VAL A 104 17.78 -10.10 21.78
CA VAL A 104 18.54 -9.28 20.82
C VAL A 104 19.36 -10.17 19.86
N ASN A 105 19.61 -11.43 20.23
CA ASN A 105 20.33 -12.39 19.40
C ASN A 105 19.43 -13.13 18.40
N ASN A 106 18.11 -12.89 18.42
CA ASN A 106 17.21 -13.54 17.47
C ASN A 106 17.51 -13.07 16.05
N THR A 107 17.77 -14.04 15.16
CA THR A 107 18.09 -13.79 13.75
C THR A 107 16.88 -13.96 12.83
N LYS A 108 15.78 -14.52 13.35
CA LYS A 108 14.54 -14.79 12.63
C LYS A 108 13.32 -14.36 13.43
N ILE A 109 12.28 -13.94 12.71
CA ILE A 109 10.97 -13.62 13.25
C ILE A 109 10.07 -14.84 13.03
N GLU A 110 9.81 -15.56 14.12
CA GLU A 110 8.89 -16.70 14.13
C GLU A 110 7.42 -16.30 14.04
N TYR A 111 6.58 -17.27 13.66
CA TYR A 111 5.13 -17.09 13.58
C TYR A 111 4.48 -16.68 14.90
N SER A 112 5.03 -17.15 16.04
CA SER A 112 4.59 -16.79 17.39
C SER A 112 4.63 -15.27 17.65
N HIS A 113 5.69 -14.59 17.19
CA HIS A 113 5.82 -13.13 17.30
C HIS A 113 4.78 -12.38 16.47
N ILE A 114 4.37 -12.95 15.33
CA ILE A 114 3.33 -12.36 14.48
C ILE A 114 1.98 -12.52 15.15
N LEU A 115 1.68 -13.71 15.68
CA LEU A 115 0.42 -13.97 16.38
C LEU A 115 0.25 -13.14 17.64
N SER A 116 1.33 -12.87 18.39
CA SER A 116 1.27 -12.00 19.56
C SER A 116 1.08 -10.52 19.23
N SER A 117 1.26 -10.15 17.96
CA SER A 117 1.15 -8.77 17.45
C SER A 117 -0.16 -8.52 16.67
N LEU A 118 -1.03 -9.52 16.54
CA LEU A 118 -2.39 -9.40 15.98
C LEU A 118 -3.36 -8.78 16.99
#